data_AF-A0A543FHY2-F1
#
_entry.id   AF-A0A543FHY2-F1
#
_cell.length_a   1.000
_cell.length_b   1.000
_cell.length_c   1.000
_cell.angle_alpha   90.00
_cell.angle_beta   90.00
_cell.angle_gamma   90.00
#
_symmetry.space_group_name_H-M   'P 1'
#
loop_
_entity.id
_entity.type
_entity.pdbx_description
1 polymer ?
#
loop_
_entity_poly.entity_id
_entity_poly.type
_entity_poly.pdbx_seq_one_letter_code
_entity_poly.pdbx_strand_id
1 'polypeptide(L)'
;MKLVSALMVPAATVCALLVASPANAHTTQSPATPSNDGPHPWAVHPSESSACSTPGISVSSVFWVYDFNHACKHHDGCYEGFPRNGKPTHWVSRKQCDDWFLGDMFASCQFSWDSRSCLSWMATYYNGVRIGGGPGYRGPVND
;
A
#
# COMPACT_ATOMS: atom_id res chain seq x y z
N MET A 1 61.92 -16.48 27.91
CA MET A 1 60.70 -15.73 27.53
C MET A 1 59.77 -16.65 26.75
N LYS A 2 58.44 -16.44 26.77
CA LYS A 2 57.46 -17.16 25.94
C LYS A 2 56.62 -16.16 25.16
N LEU A 3 56.40 -16.43 23.88
CA LEU A 3 55.57 -15.61 22.99
C LEU A 3 54.08 -15.83 23.33
N VAL A 4 53.31 -14.74 23.37
CA VAL A 4 51.85 -14.79 23.50
C VAL A 4 51.26 -14.55 22.12
N SER A 5 50.89 -15.61 21.41
CA SER A 5 50.22 -15.51 20.12
C SER A 5 48.80 -14.98 20.31
N ALA A 6 48.55 -13.74 19.91
CA ALA A 6 47.21 -13.17 19.91
C ALA A 6 46.34 -13.86 18.85
N LEU A 7 45.31 -14.58 19.29
CA LEU A 7 44.36 -15.25 18.41
C LEU A 7 43.37 -14.22 17.84
N MET A 8 43.61 -13.71 16.64
CA MET A 8 42.64 -12.87 15.94
C MET A 8 41.40 -13.70 15.57
N VAL A 9 40.30 -13.46 16.27
CA VAL A 9 38.98 -13.96 15.87
C VAL A 9 38.46 -13.02 14.76
N PRO A 10 38.19 -13.51 13.53
CA PRO A 10 37.56 -12.69 12.52
C PRO A 10 36.11 -12.40 12.96
N ALA A 11 35.80 -11.13 13.20
CA ALA A 11 34.43 -10.71 13.44
C ALA A 11 33.63 -10.95 12.16
N ALA A 12 32.78 -11.98 12.16
CA ALA A 12 31.89 -12.25 11.05
C ALA A 12 30.85 -11.13 10.98
N THR A 13 31.07 -10.17 10.07
CA THR A 13 30.13 -9.09 9.78
C THR A 13 28.86 -9.70 9.19
N VAL A 14 27.91 -10.05 10.07
CA VAL A 14 26.55 -10.36 9.69
C VAL A 14 25.94 -9.06 9.18
N CYS A 15 26.09 -8.82 7.87
CA CYS A 15 25.17 -7.97 7.14
C CYS A 15 23.79 -8.61 7.26
N ALA A 16 23.07 -8.23 8.31
CA ALA A 16 21.65 -8.45 8.40
C ALA A 16 21.05 -7.77 7.17
N LEU A 17 20.68 -8.59 6.18
CA LEU A 17 19.82 -8.16 5.10
C LEU A 17 18.57 -7.62 5.77
N LEU A 18 18.46 -6.29 5.83
CA LEU A 18 17.25 -5.60 6.24
C LEU A 18 16.22 -5.94 5.18
N VAL A 19 15.51 -7.05 5.39
CA VAL A 19 14.33 -7.43 4.62
C VAL A 19 13.40 -6.24 4.73
N ALA A 20 13.30 -5.47 3.65
CA ALA A 20 12.63 -4.19 3.66
C ALA A 20 11.22 -4.42 4.20
N SER A 21 10.92 -3.81 5.35
CA SER A 21 9.61 -3.93 5.97
C SER A 21 8.60 -3.46 4.92
N PRO A 22 7.59 -4.27 4.57
CA PRO A 22 6.77 -3.94 3.43
C PRO A 22 6.12 -2.55 3.54
N ALA A 23 5.72 -2.00 2.39
CA ALA A 23 4.41 -1.36 2.34
C ALA A 23 3.42 -2.45 2.81
N ASN A 24 3.13 -2.43 4.10
CA ASN A 24 2.06 -3.22 4.63
C ASN A 24 0.83 -2.36 4.43
N ALA A 25 -0.07 -2.77 3.54
CA ALA A 25 -1.47 -2.60 3.87
C ALA A 25 -1.64 -3.08 5.32
N HIS A 26 -2.22 -2.23 6.17
CA HIS A 26 -2.16 -2.44 7.61
C HIS A 26 -3.41 -1.93 8.29
N THR A 27 -3.85 -2.60 9.37
CA THR A 27 -5.00 -2.14 10.18
C THR A 27 -4.67 -0.93 11.06
N THR A 28 -3.51 -0.29 10.88
CA THR A 28 -3.20 0.96 11.58
C THR A 28 -3.96 2.11 10.93
N GLN A 29 -4.49 3.03 11.74
CA GLN A 29 -5.34 4.13 11.28
C GLN A 29 -4.54 5.31 10.67
N SER A 30 -3.25 5.10 10.43
CA SER A 30 -2.36 6.06 9.78
C SER A 30 -2.50 5.94 8.26
N PRO A 31 -2.72 7.03 7.51
CA PRO A 31 -2.82 6.98 6.06
C PRO A 31 -1.59 6.37 5.37
N ALA A 32 -1.83 5.70 4.24
CA ALA A 32 -0.80 5.46 3.24
C ALA A 32 -0.37 6.79 2.59
N THR A 33 0.94 6.96 2.40
CA THR A 33 1.59 8.15 1.85
C THR A 33 2.88 7.73 1.12
N PRO A 34 3.54 8.61 0.36
CA PRO A 34 4.87 8.33 -0.19
C PRO A 34 5.97 8.08 0.87
N SER A 35 5.70 8.36 2.16
CA SER A 35 6.66 8.13 3.25
C SER A 35 6.58 6.72 3.88
N ASN A 36 5.53 5.95 3.55
CA ASN A 36 5.31 4.56 3.97
C ASN A 36 4.96 3.62 2.80
N ASP A 37 5.20 4.03 1.55
CA ASP A 37 5.25 3.14 0.37
C ASP A 37 6.59 2.37 0.32
N GLY A 38 6.59 1.22 -0.36
CA GLY A 38 7.64 0.21 -0.29
C GLY A 38 7.23 -1.13 -0.91
N PRO A 39 8.09 -2.18 -0.82
CA PRO A 39 7.78 -3.50 -1.39
C PRO A 39 6.57 -4.15 -0.71
N HIS A 40 5.80 -5.02 -1.38
CA HIS A 40 4.65 -5.66 -0.74
C HIS A 40 4.47 -7.16 -1.07
N PRO A 41 3.81 -7.95 -0.19
CA PRO A 41 3.64 -9.40 -0.34
C PRO A 41 2.39 -9.83 -1.12
N TRP A 42 1.45 -8.92 -1.40
CA TRP A 42 0.40 -9.14 -2.40
C TRP A 42 0.97 -8.91 -3.79
N ALA A 43 0.35 -9.51 -4.81
CA ALA A 43 0.85 -9.41 -6.18
C ALA A 43 0.93 -7.95 -6.66
N VAL A 44 2.06 -7.56 -7.25
CA VAL A 44 2.18 -6.31 -7.99
C VAL A 44 1.17 -6.34 -9.13
N HIS A 45 0.19 -5.42 -9.08
CA HIS A 45 -0.80 -5.30 -10.14
C HIS A 45 -0.11 -4.98 -11.48
N PRO A 46 -0.63 -5.37 -12.66
CA PRO A 46 0.14 -5.38 -13.92
C PRO A 46 0.79 -4.07 -14.40
N SER A 47 0.49 -2.93 -13.77
CA SER A 47 1.58 -2.02 -13.42
C SER A 47 1.37 -1.41 -12.03
N GLU A 48 2.48 -0.95 -11.44
CA GLU A 48 2.53 -0.02 -10.31
C GLU A 48 1.86 1.35 -10.62
N SER A 49 0.93 1.50 -11.59
CA SER A 49 0.57 2.85 -12.10
C SER A 49 -0.79 3.18 -12.78
N SER A 50 -1.86 2.42 -13.00
CA SER A 50 -2.34 1.02 -12.93
C SER A 50 -2.36 0.20 -11.64
N ALA A 51 -1.93 0.73 -10.49
CA ALA A 51 -2.53 0.31 -9.22
C ALA A 51 -3.97 0.85 -9.14
N CYS A 52 -4.16 2.12 -9.50
CA CYS A 52 -5.46 2.79 -9.51
C CYS A 52 -6.38 2.43 -10.70
N SER A 53 -6.35 1.18 -11.21
CA SER A 53 -7.08 0.76 -12.41
C SER A 53 -8.56 0.45 -12.15
N THR A 54 -9.33 1.49 -11.85
CA THR A 54 -10.79 1.42 -11.75
C THR A 54 -11.41 1.48 -13.16
N PRO A 55 -12.52 0.77 -13.46
CA PRO A 55 -13.23 0.94 -14.73
C PRO A 55 -13.61 2.41 -14.99
N GLY A 56 -13.01 3.01 -16.03
CA GLY A 56 -13.19 4.42 -16.37
C GLY A 56 -12.19 5.40 -15.74
N ILE A 57 -11.26 4.96 -14.89
CA ILE A 57 -10.19 5.80 -14.33
C ILE A 57 -8.84 5.08 -14.45
N SER A 58 -7.94 5.63 -15.27
CA SER A 58 -6.68 4.99 -15.68
C SER A 58 -5.41 5.80 -15.33
N VAL A 59 -5.54 6.84 -14.49
CA VAL A 59 -4.44 7.77 -14.16
C VAL A 59 -4.27 7.89 -12.64
N SER A 60 -3.28 7.17 -12.07
CA SER A 60 -3.04 7.18 -10.61
C SER A 60 -2.57 8.53 -10.05
N SER A 61 -2.08 9.40 -10.92
CA SER A 61 -1.57 10.73 -10.56
C SER A 61 -1.76 11.72 -11.71
N VAL A 62 -1.91 13.00 -11.35
CA VAL A 62 -1.90 14.14 -12.26
C VAL A 62 -1.00 15.21 -11.65
N PHE A 63 0.03 15.62 -12.40
CA PHE A 63 1.08 16.54 -11.95
C PHE A 63 0.48 17.82 -11.33
N TRP A 64 0.93 18.18 -10.13
CA TRP A 64 0.41 19.27 -9.26
C TRP A 64 -1.00 19.10 -8.67
N VAL A 65 -1.80 18.14 -9.14
CA VAL A 65 -3.20 17.96 -8.69
C VAL A 65 -3.33 16.81 -7.69
N TYR A 66 -2.82 15.61 -7.99
CA TYR A 66 -2.86 14.48 -7.06
C TYR A 66 -1.82 13.41 -7.38
N ASP A 67 -1.46 12.64 -6.35
CA ASP A 67 -0.88 11.31 -6.47
C ASP A 67 -1.58 10.39 -5.49
N PHE A 68 -2.24 9.35 -6.01
CA PHE A 68 -2.96 8.33 -5.24
C PHE A 68 -2.29 6.95 -5.34
N ASN A 69 -1.06 6.86 -5.87
CA ASN A 69 -0.39 5.59 -6.12
C ASN A 69 -0.30 4.71 -4.85
N HIS A 70 0.21 5.28 -3.76
CA HIS A 70 0.28 4.65 -2.44
C HIS A 70 -1.09 4.26 -1.87
N ALA A 71 -2.12 5.07 -2.11
CA ALA A 71 -3.49 4.80 -1.67
C ALA A 71 -4.08 3.59 -2.41
N CYS A 72 -3.87 3.49 -3.72
CA CYS A 72 -4.34 2.36 -4.52
C CYS A 72 -3.59 1.06 -4.17
N LYS A 73 -2.26 1.12 -3.98
CA LYS A 73 -1.49 -0.02 -3.44
C LYS A 73 -2.04 -0.50 -2.09
N HIS A 74 -2.35 0.43 -1.18
CA HIS A 74 -2.91 0.13 0.13
C HIS A 74 -4.29 -0.55 0.02
N HIS A 75 -5.14 -0.07 -0.91
CA HIS A 75 -6.45 -0.65 -1.23
C HIS A 75 -6.32 -2.06 -1.83
N ASP A 76 -5.47 -2.26 -2.82
CA ASP A 76 -5.18 -3.57 -3.45
C ASP A 76 -4.73 -4.61 -2.41
N GLY A 77 -3.81 -4.23 -1.50
CA GLY A 77 -3.35 -5.11 -0.42
C GLY A 77 -4.44 -5.46 0.60
N CYS A 78 -5.38 -4.54 0.85
CA CYS A 78 -6.55 -4.77 1.69
C CYS A 78 -7.58 -5.70 0.99
N TYR A 79 -7.73 -5.58 -0.33
CA TYR A 79 -8.62 -6.40 -1.17
C TYR A 79 -8.10 -7.81 -1.40
N GLU A 80 -6.80 -7.99 -1.69
CA GLU A 80 -6.20 -9.31 -1.89
C GLU A 80 -6.08 -10.09 -0.57
N GLY A 81 -5.71 -9.39 0.51
CA GLY A 81 -5.45 -9.99 1.82
C GLY A 81 -4.12 -10.74 1.86
N PHE A 82 -3.50 -10.81 3.04
CA PHE A 82 -2.10 -11.23 3.14
C PHE A 82 -1.98 -12.76 3.14
N PRO A 83 -1.22 -13.39 2.21
CA PRO A 83 -1.11 -14.84 2.13
C PRO A 83 -0.23 -15.42 3.25
N ARG A 84 -0.78 -15.57 4.46
CA ARG A 84 -0.12 -16.34 5.54
C ARG A 84 -0.14 -17.82 5.18
N ASN A 85 1.05 -18.41 4.99
CA ASN A 85 1.22 -19.82 4.61
C ASN A 85 0.41 -20.21 3.36
N GLY A 86 0.32 -19.30 2.38
CA GLY A 86 -0.43 -19.52 1.13
C GLY A 86 -1.96 -19.36 1.23
N LYS A 87 -2.49 -18.85 2.35
CA LYS A 87 -3.92 -18.54 2.50
C LYS A 87 -4.15 -17.04 2.74
N PRO A 88 -4.98 -16.35 1.93
CA PRO A 88 -5.31 -14.95 2.15
C PRO A 88 -5.90 -14.70 3.53
N THR A 89 -5.28 -13.81 4.28
CA THR A 89 -5.81 -13.27 5.54
C THR A 89 -6.33 -11.86 5.28
N HIS A 90 -7.64 -11.79 5.07
CA HIS A 90 -8.43 -10.57 5.12
C HIS A 90 -8.57 -10.12 6.58
N TRP A 91 -8.69 -8.81 6.82
CA TRP A 91 -8.77 -8.27 8.19
C TRP A 91 -10.02 -7.44 8.46
N VAL A 92 -10.66 -6.91 7.41
CA VAL A 92 -11.84 -6.04 7.48
C VAL A 92 -12.75 -6.30 6.27
N SER A 93 -13.94 -5.70 6.26
CA SER A 93 -14.88 -5.80 5.13
C SER A 93 -14.45 -4.96 3.93
N ARG A 94 -15.02 -5.25 2.74
CA ARG A 94 -14.82 -4.46 1.51
C ARG A 94 -14.96 -2.96 1.75
N LYS A 95 -16.07 -2.57 2.40
CA LYS A 95 -16.36 -1.16 2.73
C LYS A 95 -15.27 -0.54 3.58
N GLN A 96 -14.71 -1.28 4.55
CA GLN A 96 -13.66 -0.74 5.41
C GLN A 96 -12.33 -0.53 4.67
N CYS A 97 -12.01 -1.35 3.67
CA CYS A 97 -10.90 -1.08 2.73
C CYS A 97 -11.18 0.19 1.92
N ASP A 98 -12.40 0.35 1.38
CA ASP A 98 -12.80 1.55 0.63
C ASP A 98 -12.76 2.82 1.49
N ASP A 99 -13.14 2.72 2.77
CA ASP A 99 -13.09 3.82 3.75
C ASP A 99 -11.65 4.22 4.09
N TRP A 100 -10.71 3.26 4.14
CA TRP A 100 -9.28 3.54 4.33
C TRP A 100 -8.69 4.22 3.09
N PHE A 101 -8.97 3.68 1.90
CA PHE A 101 -8.55 4.27 0.61
C PHE A 101 -9.00 5.74 0.46
N LEU A 102 -10.21 6.07 0.93
CA LEU A 102 -10.69 7.46 1.00
C LEU A 102 -9.83 8.34 1.93
N GLY A 103 -9.41 7.82 3.09
CA GLY A 103 -8.50 8.50 4.01
C GLY A 103 -7.08 8.67 3.48
N ASP A 104 -6.57 7.67 2.75
CA ASP A 104 -5.26 7.69 2.10
C ASP A 104 -5.19 8.76 1.01
N MET A 105 -6.18 8.79 0.12
CA MET A 105 -6.32 9.84 -0.90
C MET A 105 -6.52 11.23 -0.28
N PHE A 106 -7.26 11.33 0.83
CA PHE A 106 -7.42 12.59 1.56
C PHE A 106 -6.08 13.11 2.12
N ALA A 107 -5.18 12.21 2.56
CA ALA A 107 -3.83 12.58 2.97
C ALA A 107 -3.01 13.15 1.80
N SER A 108 -3.10 12.55 0.60
CA SER A 108 -2.50 13.14 -0.61
C SER A 108 -2.99 14.56 -0.88
N CYS A 109 -4.30 14.79 -0.73
CA CYS A 109 -4.91 16.09 -1.02
C CYS A 109 -4.54 17.21 -0.04
N GLN A 110 -4.01 16.90 1.15
CA GLN A 110 -3.48 17.91 2.08
C GLN A 110 -2.19 18.56 1.57
N PHE A 111 -1.46 17.90 0.66
CA PHE A 111 -0.21 18.39 0.08
C PHE A 111 -0.37 18.83 -1.39
N SER A 112 -1.60 18.85 -1.92
CA SER A 112 -1.89 19.27 -3.29
C SER A 112 -1.95 20.79 -3.45
N TRP A 113 -1.42 21.31 -4.56
CA TRP A 113 -1.57 22.72 -4.94
C TRP A 113 -2.99 23.06 -5.46
N ASP A 114 -3.74 22.08 -5.94
CA ASP A 114 -5.19 22.19 -6.21
C ASP A 114 -5.95 21.13 -5.40
N SER A 115 -6.07 21.40 -4.10
CA SER A 115 -6.82 20.58 -3.16
C SER A 115 -8.31 20.43 -3.54
N ARG A 116 -8.91 21.38 -4.27
CA ARG A 116 -10.30 21.27 -4.73
C ARG A 116 -10.44 20.21 -5.82
N SER A 117 -9.60 20.26 -6.84
CA SER A 117 -9.59 19.24 -7.89
C SER A 117 -9.14 17.88 -7.33
N CYS A 118 -8.18 17.85 -6.40
CA CYS A 118 -7.78 16.62 -5.72
C CYS A 118 -8.95 15.96 -4.97
N LEU A 119 -9.69 16.71 -4.16
CA LEU A 119 -10.86 16.19 -3.43
C LEU A 119 -11.99 15.74 -4.38
N SER A 120 -12.13 16.38 -5.54
CA SER A 120 -13.05 15.94 -6.60
C SER A 120 -12.64 14.57 -7.17
N TRP A 121 -11.36 14.40 -7.52
CA TRP A 121 -10.82 13.12 -8.00
C TRP A 121 -10.86 12.01 -6.95
N MET A 122 -10.54 12.31 -5.68
CA MET A 122 -10.71 11.42 -4.54
C MET A 122 -12.15 10.90 -4.44
N ALA A 123 -13.15 11.78 -4.57
CA ALA A 123 -14.56 11.39 -4.56
C ALA A 123 -14.92 10.52 -5.77
N THR A 124 -14.40 10.81 -6.96
CA THR A 124 -14.58 9.98 -8.16
C THR A 124 -14.00 8.57 -7.96
N TYR A 125 -12.79 8.47 -7.41
CA TYR A 125 -12.11 7.20 -7.11
C TYR A 125 -12.87 6.36 -6.08
N TYR A 126 -13.27 6.96 -4.96
CA TYR A 126 -14.03 6.25 -3.92
C TYR A 126 -15.38 5.72 -4.46
N ASN A 127 -16.14 6.52 -5.20
CA ASN A 127 -17.38 6.05 -5.84
C ASN A 127 -17.10 4.91 -6.84
N GLY A 128 -16.00 5.00 -7.60
CA GLY A 128 -15.55 3.95 -8.51
C GLY A 128 -15.35 2.60 -7.84
N VAL A 129 -14.59 2.53 -6.73
CA VAL A 129 -14.38 1.26 -6.00
C VAL A 129 -15.63 0.79 -5.27
N ARG A 130 -16.46 1.70 -4.74
CA ARG A 130 -17.74 1.34 -4.08
C ARG A 130 -18.71 0.63 -5.03
N ILE A 131 -18.77 1.08 -6.29
CA ILE A 131 -19.64 0.54 -7.35
C ILE A 131 -19.01 -0.68 -8.03
N GLY A 132 -17.76 -0.57 -8.48
CA GLY A 132 -17.11 -1.55 -9.37
C GLY A 132 -16.14 -2.53 -8.69
N GLY A 133 -15.69 -2.25 -7.46
CA GLY A 133 -14.62 -3.01 -6.81
C GLY A 133 -15.00 -4.40 -6.29
N GLY A 134 -16.29 -4.74 -6.24
CA GLY A 134 -16.80 -6.01 -5.69
C GLY A 134 -16.03 -7.27 -6.14
N PRO A 135 -15.78 -7.48 -7.46
CA PRO A 135 -15.06 -8.66 -7.96
C PRO A 135 -13.56 -8.74 -7.61
N GLY A 136 -12.95 -7.64 -7.15
CA GLY A 136 -11.52 -7.61 -6.76
C GLY A 136 -11.27 -8.03 -5.30
N TYR A 137 -12.26 -7.85 -4.43
CA TYR A 137 -12.15 -8.14 -3.00
C TYR A 137 -12.23 -9.65 -2.73
N ARG A 138 -11.19 -10.20 -2.08
CA ARG A 138 -11.02 -11.64 -1.81
C ARG A 138 -11.40 -12.07 -0.39
N GLY A 139 -11.87 -11.15 0.44
CA GLY A 139 -12.36 -11.44 1.79
C GLY A 139 -13.80 -12.01 1.81
N PRO A 140 -14.33 -12.35 2.99
CA PRO A 140 -15.72 -12.80 3.14
C PRO A 140 -16.67 -11.66 2.76
N VAL A 141 -17.70 -11.99 1.99
CA VAL A 141 -18.79 -11.08 1.61
C VAL A 141 -19.71 -10.82 2.80
N ASN A 142 -19.31 -9.85 3.61
CA ASN A 142 -20.15 -9.14 4.56
C ASN A 142 -20.41 -7.74 3.95
N ASP A 143 -21.65 -7.48 3.56
CA ASP A 143 -22.07 -6.28 2.82
C ASP A 143 -22.11 -4.98 3.65
#